data_AF-A0A945D7A2-F1
#
_entry.id   AF-A0A945D7A2-F1
#
_cell.length_a   1.000
_cell.length_b   1.000
_cell.length_c   1.000
_cell.angle_alpha   90.00
_cell.angle_beta   90.00
_cell.angle_gamma   90.00
#
_symmetry.space_group_name_H-M   'P 1'
#
loop_
_entity.id
_entity.type
_entity.pdbx_description
1 polymer ?
#
loop_
_entity_poly.entity_id
_entity_poly.type
_entity_poly.pdbx_seq_one_letter_code
_entity_poly.pdbx_strand_id
1 'polypeptide(L)'
;MFYTEVLGFSVGQRRGDDHHAYIERGDAQLMIARWEQDEAWEPGSLEKPYGRGVNFQILVEDVRALYEAVLAAGVEPFVTLETKSYWRTDRMDVRTQFAILDPDGYLLRFSQVDASSEIEQSDLDELDIKYA
;
A
#
# COMPACT_ATOMS: atom_id res chain seq x y z
N MET A 1 -7.38 7.24 14.01
CA MET A 1 -8.13 8.01 12.98
C MET A 1 -7.27 8.30 11.74
N PHE A 2 -6.33 7.41 11.35
CA PHE A 2 -5.51 7.63 10.15
C PHE A 2 -6.13 6.97 8.91
N TYR A 3 -6.38 5.67 8.97
CA TYR A 3 -6.95 4.90 7.86
C TYR A 3 -8.33 5.42 7.40
N THR A 4 -9.20 5.81 8.33
CA THR A 4 -10.54 6.30 7.99
C THR A 4 -10.53 7.75 7.51
N GLU A 5 -9.90 8.65 8.26
CA GLU A 5 -9.98 10.09 7.99
C GLU A 5 -9.04 10.55 6.87
N VAL A 6 -7.83 9.96 6.77
CA VAL A 6 -6.81 10.39 5.81
C VAL A 6 -6.87 9.53 4.55
N LEU A 7 -6.93 8.20 4.73
CA LEU A 7 -6.87 7.25 3.61
C LEU A 7 -8.24 6.87 3.05
N GLY A 8 -9.32 7.34 3.69
CA GLY A 8 -10.69 7.12 3.23
C GLY A 8 -11.11 5.64 3.22
N PHE A 9 -10.64 4.86 4.20
CA PHE A 9 -11.18 3.52 4.46
C PHE A 9 -12.49 3.62 5.27
N SER A 10 -13.40 2.68 5.07
CA SER A 10 -14.56 2.46 5.94
C SER A 10 -14.29 1.32 6.93
N VAL A 11 -14.97 1.34 8.08
CA VAL A 11 -14.98 0.20 9.02
C VAL A 11 -16.05 -0.78 8.54
N GLY A 12 -15.64 -1.94 8.07
CA GLY A 12 -16.58 -2.98 7.59
C GLY A 12 -17.14 -3.82 8.75
N GLN A 13 -16.30 -4.25 9.68
CA GLN A 13 -16.72 -5.06 10.83
C GLN A 13 -15.97 -4.69 12.11
N ARG A 14 -16.73 -4.61 13.21
CA ARG A 14 -16.22 -4.48 14.58
C ARG A 14 -17.23 -5.11 15.54
N ARG A 15 -16.77 -5.84 16.56
CA ARG A 15 -17.66 -6.51 17.52
C ARG A 15 -17.33 -6.10 18.97
N GLY A 16 -18.20 -5.33 19.60
CA GLY A 16 -18.04 -4.96 21.02
C GLY A 16 -16.68 -4.30 21.31
N ASP A 17 -16.00 -4.80 22.35
CA ASP A 17 -14.68 -4.33 22.78
C ASP A 17 -13.50 -5.01 22.05
N ASP A 18 -13.77 -5.71 20.94
CA ASP A 18 -12.72 -6.30 20.12
C ASP A 18 -11.71 -5.22 19.67
N HIS A 19 -10.43 -5.53 19.90
CA HIS A 19 -9.30 -4.69 19.54
C HIS A 19 -8.85 -4.86 18.08
N HIS A 20 -9.57 -5.66 17.32
CA HIS A 20 -9.42 -5.81 15.88
C HIS A 20 -10.44 -4.93 15.14
N ALA A 21 -9.98 -4.29 14.07
CA ALA A 21 -10.81 -3.54 13.14
C ALA A 21 -10.59 -4.08 11.74
N TYR A 22 -11.69 -4.45 11.09
CA TYR A 22 -11.71 -4.77 9.68
C TYR A 22 -12.09 -3.52 8.90
N ILE A 23 -11.20 -3.08 8.00
CA ILE A 23 -11.38 -1.88 7.20
C ILE A 23 -11.29 -2.18 5.72
N GLU A 24 -11.99 -1.40 4.91
CA GLU A 24 -12.08 -1.60 3.47
C GLU A 24 -12.02 -0.28 2.70
N ARG A 25 -11.49 -0.34 1.47
CA ARG A 25 -11.47 0.75 0.50
C ARG A 25 -11.55 0.16 -0.91
N GLY A 26 -12.68 0.35 -1.58
CA GLY A 26 -12.95 -0.39 -2.81
C GLY A 26 -12.86 -1.89 -2.54
N ASP A 27 -12.06 -2.59 -3.35
CA ASP A 27 -11.83 -4.03 -3.18
C ASP A 27 -10.72 -4.36 -2.16
N ALA A 28 -9.97 -3.36 -1.67
CA ALA A 28 -8.90 -3.60 -0.72
C ALA A 28 -9.45 -3.76 0.70
N GLN A 29 -9.00 -4.79 1.39
CA GLN A 29 -9.43 -5.13 2.75
C GLN A 29 -8.19 -5.31 3.63
N LEU A 30 -8.19 -4.67 4.79
CA LEU A 30 -7.12 -4.77 5.77
C LEU A 30 -7.73 -5.10 7.14
N MET A 31 -7.00 -5.92 7.90
CA MET A 31 -7.28 -6.15 9.30
C MET A 31 -6.21 -5.46 10.13
N ILE A 32 -6.63 -4.56 11.01
CA ILE A 32 -5.76 -3.87 11.95
C ILE A 32 -6.08 -4.42 13.33
N ALA A 33 -5.05 -4.87 14.04
CA ALA A 33 -5.15 -5.32 15.41
C ALA A 33 -4.37 -4.36 16.30
N ARG A 34 -4.89 -4.04 17.47
CA ARG A 34 -4.02 -3.56 18.54
C ARG A 34 -3.09 -4.70 18.91
N TRP A 35 -1.79 -4.51 18.69
CA TRP A 35 -0.82 -5.43 19.26
C TRP A 35 -0.77 -5.24 20.78
N GLU A 36 -0.88 -6.35 21.50
CA GLU A 36 -0.60 -6.44 22.92
C GLU A 36 0.56 -7.43 23.10
N GLN A 37 1.47 -7.11 24.03
CA GLN A 37 2.65 -7.92 24.29
C GLN A 37 2.21 -9.30 24.81
N ASP A 38 2.69 -10.38 24.17
CA ASP A 38 2.40 -11.76 24.54
C ASP A 38 3.70 -12.56 24.47
N GLU A 39 4.41 -12.60 25.60
CA GLU A 39 5.73 -13.22 25.77
C GLU A 39 5.77 -14.69 25.29
N ALA A 40 4.62 -15.37 25.18
CA ALA A 40 4.53 -16.76 24.75
C ALA A 40 4.56 -16.96 23.22
N TRP A 41 4.29 -15.92 22.42
CA TRP A 41 4.15 -16.00 20.96
C TRP A 41 5.02 -14.98 20.20
N GLU A 42 6.08 -14.48 20.83
CA GLU A 42 7.03 -13.54 20.22
C GLU A 42 8.28 -14.28 19.70
N PRO A 43 8.41 -14.49 18.37
CA PRO A 43 9.64 -15.07 17.81
C PRO A 43 10.84 -14.11 17.87
N GLY A 44 10.63 -12.84 18.23
CA GLY A 44 11.64 -11.79 18.33
C GLY A 44 11.03 -10.42 18.66
N SER A 45 11.88 -9.40 18.84
CA SER A 45 11.44 -8.05 19.19
C SER A 45 10.63 -7.39 18.07
N LEU A 46 9.51 -6.76 18.45
CA LEU A 46 8.67 -5.98 17.54
C LEU A 46 9.05 -4.50 17.64
N GLU A 47 9.93 -4.04 16.75
CA GLU A 47 10.49 -2.67 16.77
C GLU A 47 10.06 -1.85 15.55
N LYS A 48 9.66 -0.59 15.80
CA LYS A 48 9.30 0.35 14.73
C LYS A 48 10.52 0.72 13.87
N PRO A 49 10.34 1.07 12.58
CA PRO A 49 9.09 0.96 11.83
C PRO A 49 8.69 -0.50 11.62
N TYR A 50 7.41 -0.81 11.82
CA TYR A 50 6.91 -2.16 11.57
C TYR A 50 6.81 -2.45 10.07
N GLY A 51 6.80 -3.74 9.70
CA GLY A 51 6.62 -4.15 8.31
C GLY A 51 7.84 -3.96 7.40
N ARG A 52 9.05 -3.78 7.95
CA ARG A 52 10.29 -3.75 7.15
C ARG A 52 10.38 -5.00 6.25
N GLY A 53 10.70 -4.78 4.98
CA GLY A 53 10.76 -5.83 3.96
C GLY A 53 9.45 -6.09 3.22
N VAL A 54 8.35 -5.45 3.60
CA VAL A 54 7.05 -5.54 2.92
C VAL A 54 6.56 -4.15 2.52
N ASN A 55 5.86 -4.08 1.39
CA ASN A 55 4.99 -2.95 1.05
C ASN A 55 3.62 -3.48 0.66
N PHE A 56 2.57 -2.84 1.15
CA PHE A 56 1.20 -3.20 0.79
C PHE A 56 0.78 -2.38 -0.42
N GLN A 57 0.73 -3.02 -1.58
CA GLN A 57 0.21 -2.39 -2.78
C GLN A 57 -1.33 -2.40 -2.74
N ILE A 58 -1.91 -1.22 -2.81
CA ILE A 58 -3.36 -1.00 -2.76
C ILE A 58 -3.75 -0.31 -4.06
N LEU A 59 -4.67 -0.93 -4.81
CA LEU A 59 -5.24 -0.34 -6.01
C LEU A 59 -6.33 0.64 -5.65
N VAL A 60 -6.31 1.81 -6.28
CA VAL A 60 -7.32 2.86 -6.07
C VAL A 60 -7.76 3.41 -7.42
N GLU A 61 -9.02 3.87 -7.48
CA GLU A 61 -9.61 4.42 -8.70
C GLU A 61 -9.00 5.78 -9.06
N ASP A 62 -8.76 6.65 -8.06
CA ASP A 62 -8.12 7.95 -8.24
C ASP A 62 -6.96 8.13 -7.25
N VAL A 63 -5.75 7.82 -7.72
CA VAL A 63 -4.54 7.93 -6.90
C VAL A 63 -4.12 9.38 -6.68
N ARG A 64 -4.45 10.29 -7.59
CA ARG A 64 -4.09 11.71 -7.50
C ARG A 64 -4.92 12.41 -6.45
N ALA A 65 -6.23 12.19 -6.44
CA ALA A 65 -7.12 12.72 -5.41
C ALA A 65 -6.71 12.23 -4.00
N LEU A 66 -6.36 10.94 -3.88
CA LEU A 66 -5.86 10.40 -2.61
C LEU A 66 -4.53 11.03 -2.20
N TYR A 67 -3.60 11.25 -3.14
CA TYR A 67 -2.33 11.90 -2.87
C TYR A 67 -2.52 13.34 -2.33
N GLU A 68 -3.39 14.13 -2.95
CA GLU A 68 -3.71 15.48 -2.47
C GLU A 68 -4.35 15.47 -1.08
N ALA A 69 -5.25 14.50 -0.80
CA ALA A 69 -5.85 14.34 0.53
C ALA A 69 -4.80 14.02 1.61
N VAL A 70 -3.83 13.16 1.29
CA VAL A 70 -2.70 12.80 2.16
C VAL A 70 -1.84 14.04 2.46
N LEU A 71 -1.50 14.82 1.44
CA LEU A 71 -0.73 16.06 1.62
C LEU A 71 -1.49 17.10 2.44
N ALA A 72 -2.79 17.28 2.19
CA ALA A 72 -3.64 18.20 2.94
C ALA A 72 -3.76 17.82 4.42
N ALA A 73 -3.65 16.54 4.75
CA ALA A 73 -3.61 16.03 6.12
C ALA A 73 -2.23 16.19 6.80
N GLY A 74 -1.22 16.73 6.10
CA GLY A 74 0.13 16.93 6.63
C GLY A 74 0.97 15.66 6.69
N VAL A 75 0.62 14.63 5.92
CA VAL A 75 1.37 13.37 5.85
C VAL A 75 2.42 13.46 4.74
N GLU A 76 3.69 13.32 5.11
CA GLU A 76 4.80 13.36 4.16
C GLU A 76 4.86 12.05 3.34
N PRO A 77 4.92 12.12 2.00
CA PRO A 77 5.14 10.95 1.15
C PRO A 77 6.52 10.34 1.38
N PHE A 78 6.57 9.02 1.57
CA PHE A 78 7.82 8.27 1.53
C PHE A 78 8.35 8.15 0.09
N VAL A 79 7.43 8.00 -0.86
CA VAL A 79 7.67 8.12 -2.30
C VAL A 79 6.65 9.10 -2.85
N THR A 80 7.11 10.20 -3.45
CA THR A 80 6.26 11.19 -4.10
C THR A 80 5.54 10.59 -5.30
N LEU A 81 4.42 11.20 -5.70
CA LEU A 81 3.63 10.74 -6.84
C LEU A 81 4.48 10.63 -8.11
N GLU A 82 4.48 9.45 -8.72
CA GLU A 82 5.23 9.14 -9.94
C GLU A 82 4.43 8.22 -10.86
N THR A 83 4.75 8.23 -12.15
CA THR A 83 4.21 7.27 -13.13
C THR A 83 5.34 6.36 -13.59
N LYS A 84 5.13 5.04 -13.50
CA LYS A 84 6.11 4.01 -13.87
C LYS A 84 5.46 2.89 -14.66
N SER A 85 6.22 2.32 -15.59
CA SER A 85 5.86 1.07 -16.27
C SER A 85 6.32 -0.13 -15.46
N TYR A 86 5.44 -1.11 -15.33
CA TYR A 86 5.66 -2.36 -14.61
C TYR A 86 5.38 -3.53 -15.53
N TRP A 87 6.33 -4.44 -15.62
CA TRP A 87 6.08 -5.74 -16.21
C TRP A 87 5.25 -6.59 -15.26
N ARG A 88 4.33 -7.37 -15.83
CA ARG A 88 3.62 -8.47 -15.20
C ARG A 88 3.85 -9.72 -16.02
N THR A 89 3.39 -10.86 -15.53
CA THR A 89 3.53 -12.14 -16.22
C THR A 89 2.92 -12.14 -17.63
N ASP A 90 1.85 -11.37 -17.84
CA ASP A 90 1.04 -11.41 -19.07
C ASP A 90 0.90 -10.06 -19.79
N ARG A 91 1.40 -8.96 -19.21
CA ARG A 91 1.23 -7.60 -19.74
C ARG A 91 2.23 -6.60 -19.17
N MET A 92 2.33 -5.46 -19.81
CA MET A 92 2.90 -4.24 -19.24
C MET A 92 1.77 -3.36 -18.67
N ASP A 93 1.98 -2.80 -17.48
CA ASP A 93 1.08 -1.84 -16.86
C ASP A 93 1.80 -0.50 -16.64
N VAL A 94 1.23 0.59 -17.16
CA VAL A 94 1.62 1.96 -16.77
C VAL A 94 0.81 2.33 -15.53
N ARG A 95 1.50 2.72 -14.45
CA ARG A 95 0.88 2.99 -13.16
C ARG A 95 1.33 4.32 -12.59
N THR A 96 0.38 5.15 -12.20
CA THR A 96 0.62 6.29 -11.33
C THR A 96 0.50 5.82 -9.87
N GLN A 97 1.48 6.16 -9.04
CA GLN A 97 1.59 5.65 -7.68
C GLN A 97 2.31 6.61 -6.74
N PHE A 98 2.08 6.43 -5.44
CA PHE A 98 2.88 7.04 -4.38
C PHE A 98 2.93 6.08 -3.18
N ALA A 99 3.80 6.36 -2.21
CA ALA A 99 3.86 5.56 -0.99
C ALA A 99 4.01 6.43 0.25
N ILE A 100 3.43 5.98 1.36
CA ILE A 100 3.51 6.60 2.68
C ILE A 100 3.81 5.56 3.74
N LEU A 101 4.30 6.03 4.89
CA LEU A 101 4.34 5.23 6.11
C LEU A 101 3.08 5.52 6.92
N ASP A 102 2.43 4.49 7.43
CA ASP A 102 1.41 4.67 8.46
C ASP A 102 2.05 5.07 9.81
N PRO A 103 1.26 5.42 10.84
CA PRO A 103 1.78 5.84 12.15
C PRO A 103 2.68 4.82 12.87
N ASP A 104 2.62 3.54 12.47
CA ASP A 104 3.43 2.46 13.03
C ASP A 104 4.63 2.09 12.14
N GLY A 105 4.69 2.65 10.93
CA GLY A 105 5.79 2.52 9.99
C GLY A 105 5.54 1.50 8.89
N TYR A 106 4.33 0.96 8.73
CA TYR A 106 3.99 0.10 7.62
C TYR A 106 3.98 0.89 6.31
N LEU A 107 4.66 0.35 5.29
CA LEU A 107 4.75 0.98 3.98
C LEU A 107 3.50 0.66 3.14
N LEU A 108 2.65 1.66 2.93
CA LEU A 108 1.45 1.57 2.10
C LEU A 108 1.74 2.23 0.74
N ARG A 109 1.60 1.47 -0.34
CA ARG A 109 1.80 1.95 -1.72
C ARG A 109 0.47 1.97 -2.46
N PHE A 110 -0.01 3.17 -2.75
CA PHE A 110 -1.24 3.35 -3.52
C PHE A 110 -0.91 3.47 -5.00
N SER A 111 -1.65 2.77 -5.84
CA SER A 111 -1.42 2.77 -7.28
C SER A 111 -2.74 2.75 -8.04
N GLN A 112 -2.74 3.40 -9.21
CA GLN A 112 -3.79 3.33 -10.21
C GLN A 112 -3.17 2.78 -11.49
N VAL A 113 -3.89 1.91 -12.19
CA VAL A 113 -3.47 1.45 -13.53
C VAL A 113 -4.00 2.46 -14.54
N ASP A 114 -3.09 3.14 -15.23
CA ASP A 114 -3.43 4.14 -16.24
C ASP A 114 -3.63 3.50 -17.61
N ALA A 115 -2.82 2.50 -17.94
CA ALA A 115 -2.91 1.74 -19.18
C ALA A 115 -2.29 0.34 -19.02
N SER A 116 -2.74 -0.59 -19.86
CA SER A 116 -2.17 -1.93 -20.00
C SER A 116 -1.92 -2.25 -21.47
N SER A 117 -0.80 -2.91 -21.78
CA SER A 117 -0.45 -3.38 -23.12
C SER A 117 0.12 -4.80 -23.09
N GLU A 118 0.15 -5.47 -24.24
CA GLU A 118 0.89 -6.74 -24.37
C GLU A 118 2.39 -6.49 -24.17
N ILE A 119 3.12 -7.56 -23.82
CA ILE A 119 4.58 -7.51 -23.64
C ILE A 119 5.23 -7.60 -25.02
N GLU A 120 6.07 -6.63 -25.36
CA GLU A 120 6.86 -6.64 -26.59
C GLU A 120 8.26 -7.24 -26.35
N GLN A 121 8.93 -7.68 -27.42
CA GLN A 121 10.29 -8.24 -27.30
C GLN A 121 11.27 -7.23 -26.70
N SER A 122 11.14 -5.95 -27.00
CA SER A 122 11.96 -4.90 -26.39
C SER A 122 11.78 -4.81 -24.87
N ASP A 123 10.57 -5.05 -24.36
CA ASP A 123 10.34 -5.09 -22.92
C ASP A 123 11.10 -6.25 -22.29
N LEU A 124 11.07 -7.43 -22.92
CA LEU A 124 11.83 -8.61 -22.45
C LEU A 124 13.34 -8.33 -22.45
N ASP A 125 13.86 -7.72 -23.51
CA ASP A 125 15.29 -7.40 -23.61
C ASP A 125 15.72 -6.42 -22.49
N GLU A 126 14.90 -5.41 -22.16
CA GLU A 126 15.15 -4.50 -21.04
C GLU A 126 15.09 -5.22 -19.68
N LEU A 127 14.16 -6.14 -19.50
CA LEU A 127 14.00 -6.92 -18.27
C LEU A 127 15.20 -7.84 -18.04
N ASP A 128 15.68 -8.52 -19.07
CA ASP A 128 16.85 -9.38 -18.99
C ASP A 128 18.09 -8.59 -18.57
N ILE A 129 18.29 -7.38 -19.10
CA ILE A 129 19.39 -6.50 -18.68
C ILE A 129 19.23 -6.07 -17.22
N LYS A 130 18.01 -5.75 -16.80
CA LYS A 130 17.73 -5.24 -15.45
C LYS A 130 17.88 -6.30 -14.36
N TYR A 131 17.65 -7.57 -14.68
CA TYR A 131 17.61 -8.68 -13.73
C TYR A 131 18.71 -9.74 -13.95
N ALA A 132 19.67 -9.50 -14.84
CA ALA A 132 20.91 -10.27 -14.95
C ALA A 132 21.82 -10.11 -13.72
#